data_AF-A0A543PFH2-F1
#
_entry.id   AF-A0A543PFH2-F1
#
_cell.length_a   1.000
_cell.length_b   1.000
_cell.length_c   1.000
_cell.angle_alpha   90.00
_cell.angle_beta   90.00
_cell.angle_gamma   90.00
#
_symmetry.space_group_name_H-M   'P 1'
#
loop_
_entity.id
_entity.type
_entity.pdbx_description
1 polymer ?
#
loop_
_entity_poly.entity_id
_entity_poly.type
_entity_poly.pdbx_seq_one_letter_code
_entity_poly.pdbx_strand_id
1 'polypeptide(L)'
;MSVDSGLEPDMVPTLDEFLLARIAEDKRIAVDAATAAGRESWQAGDVAVPSPASLHRTEHVARHDPARVLVECAAKRRLVLACRDAGFDRSFLGARPPGLADFPLPPRDQHQLAALTLGLLALPYAAHHDYRPEWRP
;
A
#
# COMPACT_ATOMS: atom_id res chain seq x y z
N MET A 1 -17.82 12.83 -25.76
CA MET A 1 -18.41 13.70 -24.71
C MET A 1 -17.75 13.31 -23.41
N SER A 2 -16.76 14.09 -22.98
CA SER A 2 -16.05 13.86 -21.72
C SER A 2 -16.97 14.26 -20.58
N VAL A 3 -17.29 13.31 -19.70
CA VAL A 3 -17.85 13.63 -18.39
C VAL A 3 -16.72 14.23 -17.57
N ASP A 4 -16.73 15.55 -17.55
CA ASP A 4 -15.98 16.38 -16.61
C ASP A 4 -16.45 15.99 -15.20
N SER A 5 -15.64 15.21 -14.50
CA SER A 5 -15.92 14.81 -13.13
C SER A 5 -15.71 16.07 -12.29
N GLY A 6 -16.80 16.79 -12.02
CA GLY A 6 -16.85 18.06 -11.31
C GLY A 6 -16.47 17.97 -9.82
N LEU A 7 -15.35 17.33 -9.53
CA LEU A 7 -14.62 17.51 -8.29
C LEU A 7 -13.56 18.57 -8.60
N GLU A 8 -13.65 19.70 -7.90
CA GLU A 8 -12.59 20.72 -7.88
C GLU A 8 -11.22 20.02 -7.76
N PRO A 9 -10.18 20.42 -8.52
CA PRO A 9 -8.88 19.74 -8.54
C PRO A 9 -8.22 19.63 -7.15
N ASP A 10 -8.65 20.44 -6.18
CA ASP A 10 -8.22 20.40 -4.78
C ASP A 10 -8.87 19.29 -3.92
N MET A 11 -9.89 18.58 -4.42
CA MET A 11 -10.59 17.50 -3.69
C MET A 11 -10.05 16.10 -3.99
N VAL A 12 -9.09 15.99 -4.90
CA VAL A 12 -8.48 14.74 -5.31
C VAL A 12 -7.34 14.39 -4.35
N PRO A 13 -7.35 13.20 -3.71
CA PRO A 13 -6.25 12.81 -2.84
C PRO A 13 -4.97 12.62 -3.67
N THR A 14 -3.88 13.17 -3.16
CA THR A 14 -2.54 12.91 -3.67
C THR A 14 -2.10 11.48 -3.33
N LEU A 15 -1.08 10.95 -4.01
CA LEU A 15 -0.62 9.57 -3.80
C LEU A 15 -0.22 9.29 -2.34
N ASP A 16 0.44 10.24 -1.67
CA ASP A 16 0.80 10.13 -0.26
C ASP A 16 -0.44 10.13 0.65
N GLU A 17 -1.45 10.95 0.36
CA GLU A 17 -2.71 10.95 1.11
C GLU A 17 -3.48 9.64 0.93
N PHE A 18 -3.56 9.14 -0.30
CA PHE A 18 -4.14 7.83 -0.60
C PHE A 18 -3.42 6.71 0.18
N LEU A 19 -2.09 6.67 0.15
CA LEU A 19 -1.30 5.69 0.88
C LEU A 19 -1.52 5.79 2.39
N LEU A 20 -1.53 7.00 2.96
CA LEU A 20 -1.79 7.20 4.38
C LEU A 20 -3.19 6.71 4.78
N ALA A 21 -4.19 6.94 3.93
CA ALA A 21 -5.56 6.46 4.16
C ALA A 21 -5.64 4.93 4.10
N ARG A 22 -5.02 4.29 3.10
CA ARG A 22 -5.03 2.82 2.97
C ARG A 22 -4.22 2.13 4.07
N ILE A 23 -3.08 2.68 4.46
CA ILE A 23 -2.30 2.18 5.60
C ILE A 23 -3.09 2.33 6.91
N ALA A 24 -3.84 3.43 7.09
CA ALA A 24 -4.69 3.61 8.26
C ALA A 24 -5.85 2.60 8.30
N GLU A 25 -6.43 2.29 7.14
CA GLU A 25 -7.47 1.27 7.01
C GLU A 25 -6.93 -0.13 7.32
N ASP A 26 -5.78 -0.52 6.75
CA ASP A 26 -5.13 -1.80 7.06
C ASP A 26 -4.80 -1.91 8.56
N LYS A 27 -4.33 -0.82 9.17
CA LYS A 27 -4.10 -0.76 10.61
C LYS A 27 -5.38 -0.99 11.39
N ARG A 28 -6.49 -0.34 11.00
CA ARG A 28 -7.79 -0.50 11.67
C ARG A 28 -8.26 -1.95 11.59
N ILE A 29 -8.21 -2.56 10.41
CA ILE A 29 -8.57 -3.96 10.19
C ILE A 29 -7.71 -4.89 11.06
N ALA A 30 -6.41 -4.64 11.17
CA ALA A 30 -5.52 -5.42 12.03
C ALA A 30 -5.88 -5.26 13.52
N VAL A 31 -6.19 -4.06 14.00
CA VAL A 31 -6.66 -3.84 15.38
C VAL A 31 -7.98 -4.59 15.64
N ASP A 32 -8.93 -4.50 14.71
CA ASP A 32 -10.22 -5.17 14.82
C ASP A 32 -10.03 -6.70 14.87
N ALA A 33 -9.14 -7.25 14.04
CA ALA A 33 -8.80 -8.68 14.03
C ALA A 33 -8.11 -9.14 15.33
N ALA A 34 -7.18 -8.34 15.88
CA ALA A 34 -6.52 -8.64 17.16
C ALA A 34 -7.55 -8.65 18.30
N THR A 35 -8.45 -7.67 18.32
CA THR A 35 -9.50 -7.55 19.34
C THR A 35 -10.48 -8.72 19.26
N ALA A 36 -10.96 -9.06 18.06
CA ALA A 36 -11.90 -10.17 17.86
C ALA A 36 -11.29 -11.53 18.24
N ALA A 37 -9.98 -11.72 18.05
CA ALA A 37 -9.30 -12.94 18.45
C ALA A 37 -9.13 -13.09 19.97
N GLY A 38 -9.29 -12.00 20.74
CA GLY A 38 -9.05 -11.97 22.19
C GLY A 38 -7.61 -12.36 22.57
N ARG A 39 -6.66 -12.24 21.64
CA ARG A 39 -5.29 -12.76 21.76
C ARG A 39 -4.29 -11.78 21.15
N GLU A 40 -3.11 -11.68 21.77
CA GLU A 40 -2.01 -10.82 21.32
C GLU A 40 -1.29 -11.35 20.07
N SER A 41 -1.42 -12.65 19.75
CA SER A 41 -0.83 -13.26 18.55
C SER A 41 -1.63 -14.47 18.07
N TRP A 42 -1.63 -14.69 16.76
CA TRP A 42 -2.25 -15.81 16.06
C TRP A 42 -1.17 -16.86 15.83
N GLN A 43 -1.19 -17.95 16.61
CA GLN A 43 -0.25 -19.06 16.43
C GLN A 43 -0.80 -20.13 15.49
N ALA A 44 0.13 -20.90 14.93
CA ALA A 44 -0.14 -22.00 14.03
C ALA A 44 -1.04 -23.14 14.59
N GLY A 45 -1.38 -23.12 15.88
CA GLY A 45 -2.12 -24.17 16.56
C GLY A 45 -3.65 -24.10 16.45
N ASP A 46 -4.23 -23.00 15.94
CA ASP A 46 -5.68 -22.75 16.01
C ASP A 46 -6.51 -23.36 14.86
N VAL A 47 -5.93 -24.20 13.99
CA VAL A 47 -6.64 -24.85 12.87
C VAL A 47 -6.78 -26.35 13.14
N ALA A 48 -8.02 -26.84 13.13
CA ALA A 48 -8.38 -28.25 13.31
C ALA A 48 -7.60 -29.21 12.41
N VAL A 49 -7.35 -30.43 12.94
CA VAL A 49 -6.71 -31.64 12.38
C VAL A 49 -5.75 -31.40 11.20
N PRO A 50 -4.43 -31.59 11.39
CA PRO A 50 -3.45 -31.24 10.38
C PRO A 50 -3.58 -32.09 9.12
N SER A 51 -4.02 -31.46 8.02
CA SER A 51 -3.78 -31.89 6.64
C SER A 51 -2.68 -31.00 6.01
N PRO A 52 -2.00 -31.43 4.93
CA PRO A 52 -1.02 -30.59 4.24
C PRO A 52 -1.60 -29.23 3.79
N ALA A 53 -2.86 -29.20 3.35
CA ALA A 53 -3.58 -27.97 3.01
C ALA A 53 -3.89 -27.09 4.24
N SER A 54 -4.07 -27.70 5.42
CA SER A 54 -4.22 -26.95 6.68
C SER A 54 -2.90 -26.30 7.12
N LEU A 55 -1.74 -26.94 6.91
CA LEU A 55 -0.44 -26.38 7.29
C LEU A 55 -0.09 -25.12 6.51
N HIS A 56 -0.29 -25.11 5.19
CA HIS A 56 -0.07 -23.91 4.36
C HIS A 56 -1.01 -22.76 4.74
N ARG A 57 -2.28 -23.07 5.06
CA ARG A 57 -3.25 -22.08 5.55
C ARG A 57 -2.82 -21.50 6.89
N THR A 58 -2.40 -22.36 7.80
CA THR A 58 -1.90 -21.99 9.12
C THR A 58 -0.67 -21.11 9.06
N GLU A 59 0.30 -21.48 8.22
CA GLU A 59 1.53 -20.70 8.02
C GLU A 59 1.23 -19.34 7.38
N HIS A 60 0.26 -19.27 6.47
CA HIS A 60 -0.23 -18.02 5.89
C HIS A 60 -0.86 -17.13 6.97
N VAL A 61 -1.75 -17.68 7.81
CA VAL A 61 -2.37 -16.94 8.93
C VAL A 61 -1.32 -16.40 9.89
N ALA A 62 -0.33 -17.20 10.27
CA ALA A 62 0.76 -16.77 11.16
C ALA A 62 1.62 -15.65 10.53
N ARG A 63 1.84 -15.66 9.21
CA ARG A 63 2.54 -14.57 8.51
C ARG A 63 1.72 -13.30 8.40
N HIS A 64 0.40 -13.39 8.48
CA HIS A 64 -0.53 -12.27 8.50
C HIS A 64 -1.05 -11.96 9.91
N ASP A 65 -0.27 -12.35 10.93
CA ASP A 65 -0.55 -12.02 12.32
C ASP A 65 -0.81 -10.50 12.50
N PRO A 66 -1.90 -10.10 13.17
CA PRO A 66 -2.23 -8.69 13.34
C PRO A 66 -1.11 -7.84 13.95
N ALA A 67 -0.34 -8.36 14.91
CA ALA A 67 0.75 -7.61 15.52
C ALA A 67 1.86 -7.32 14.49
N ARG A 68 2.16 -8.29 13.61
CA ARG A 68 3.08 -8.07 12.48
C ARG A 68 2.55 -7.01 11.52
N VAL A 69 1.26 -7.06 11.16
CA VAL A 69 0.63 -6.06 10.27
C VAL A 69 0.68 -4.66 10.87
N LEU A 70 0.48 -4.50 12.19
CA LEU A 70 0.56 -3.20 12.86
C LEU A 70 1.98 -2.59 12.77
N VAL A 71 3.02 -3.41 12.95
CA VAL A 71 4.42 -2.96 12.81
C VAL A 71 4.71 -2.59 11.35
N GLU A 72 4.24 -3.37 10.38
CA GLU A 72 4.36 -3.03 8.96
C GLU A 72 3.65 -1.70 8.63
N CYS A 73 2.43 -1.48 9.12
CA CYS A 73 1.70 -0.23 8.92
C CYS A 73 2.45 0.97 9.49
N ALA A 74 3.05 0.82 10.69
CA ALA A 74 3.87 1.88 11.28
C ALA A 74 5.12 2.20 10.43
N ALA A 75 5.79 1.17 9.91
CA ALA A 75 6.96 1.34 9.03
C ALA A 75 6.57 2.02 7.70
N LYS A 76 5.51 1.53 7.04
CA LYS A 76 5.01 2.11 5.78
C LYS A 76 4.57 3.57 5.97
N ARG A 77 3.89 3.90 7.07
CA ARG A 77 3.52 5.29 7.40
C ARG A 77 4.74 6.19 7.51
N ARG A 78 5.80 5.75 8.20
CA ARG A 78 7.05 6.52 8.31
C ARG A 78 7.72 6.72 6.95
N LEU A 79 7.70 5.70 6.09
CA LEU A 79 8.24 5.80 4.73
C LEU A 79 7.48 6.83 3.89
N VAL A 80 6.14 6.82 3.95
CA VAL A 80 5.31 7.80 3.23
C VAL A 80 5.59 9.23 3.70
N LEU A 81 5.67 9.44 5.01
CA LEU A 81 5.99 10.76 5.58
C LEU A 81 7.39 11.22 5.18
N ALA A 82 8.39 10.33 5.20
CA ALA A 82 9.75 10.67 4.74
C ALA A 82 9.79 11.07 3.25
N CYS A 83 9.02 10.38 2.39
CA CYS A 83 8.91 10.74 0.97
C CYS A 83 8.16 12.07 0.76
N ARG A 84 7.14 12.35 1.58
CA ARG A 84 6.43 13.64 1.61
C ARG A 84 7.39 14.77 1.99
N ASP A 85 8.14 14.59 3.07
CA ASP A 85 9.08 15.59 3.59
C ASP A 85 10.25 15.83 2.62
N ALA A 86 10.67 14.80 1.89
CA ALA A 86 11.64 14.92 0.79
C ALA A 86 11.08 15.68 -0.43
N GLY A 87 9.77 15.91 -0.52
CA GLY A 87 9.13 16.56 -1.66
C GLY A 87 9.20 15.70 -2.91
N PHE A 88 8.57 14.52 -2.90
CA PHE A 88 8.56 13.61 -4.04
C PHE A 88 8.06 14.28 -5.34
N ASP A 89 8.67 13.93 -6.47
CA ASP A 89 8.34 14.49 -7.78
C ASP A 89 7.04 13.86 -8.32
N ARG A 90 5.95 14.62 -8.24
CA ARG A 90 4.63 14.18 -8.74
C ARG A 90 4.61 13.96 -10.25
N SER A 91 5.42 14.70 -11.01
CA SER A 91 5.47 14.59 -12.48
C SER A 91 6.17 13.31 -12.95
N PHE A 92 6.91 12.66 -12.06
CA PHE A 92 7.59 11.39 -12.32
C PHE A 92 6.63 10.18 -12.25
N LEU A 93 5.49 10.31 -11.55
CA LEU A 93 4.49 9.25 -11.45
C LEU A 93 3.89 8.96 -12.83
N GLY A 94 3.92 7.69 -13.25
CA GLY A 94 3.43 7.28 -14.57
C GLY A 94 4.28 7.73 -15.74
N ALA A 95 5.43 8.39 -15.51
CA ALA A 95 6.33 8.80 -16.57
C ALA A 95 6.94 7.57 -17.27
N ARG A 96 6.92 7.58 -18.61
CA ARG A 96 7.45 6.50 -19.45
C ARG A 96 8.35 7.07 -20.54
N PRO A 97 9.42 6.36 -20.93
CA PRO A 97 10.15 6.73 -22.14
C PRO A 97 9.24 6.60 -23.37
N PRO A 98 9.29 7.55 -24.33
CA PRO A 98 8.57 7.42 -25.59
C PRO A 98 8.91 6.09 -26.29
N GLY A 99 7.87 5.32 -26.65
CA GLY A 99 8.04 4.02 -27.32
C GLY A 99 8.42 2.85 -26.41
N LEU A 100 8.52 3.04 -25.10
CA LEU A 100 8.88 2.01 -24.12
C LEU A 100 7.93 2.02 -22.91
N ALA A 101 6.63 1.87 -23.15
CA ALA A 101 5.59 1.97 -22.11
C ALA A 101 5.74 0.94 -20.97
N ASP A 102 6.40 -0.18 -21.23
CA ASP A 102 6.64 -1.25 -20.24
C ASP A 102 7.86 -1.01 -19.34
N PHE A 103 8.69 0.00 -19.64
CA PHE A 103 9.94 0.25 -18.91
C PHE A 103 9.81 1.52 -18.04
N PRO A 104 9.84 1.41 -16.70
CA PRO A 104 9.88 2.57 -15.85
C PRO A 104 11.18 3.36 -16.07
N LEU A 105 11.11 4.69 -15.95
CA LEU A 105 12.30 5.52 -15.96
C LEU A 105 13.12 5.25 -14.68
N PRO A 106 14.45 5.04 -14.76
CA PRO A 106 15.28 5.01 -13.56
C PRO A 106 15.29 6.39 -12.90
N PRO A 107 15.10 6.49 -11.57
CA PRO A 107 15.10 7.78 -10.88
C PRO A 107 16.49 8.41 -10.94
N ARG A 108 16.54 9.72 -11.15
CA ARG A 108 17.79 10.49 -11.31
C ARG A 108 18.20 11.27 -10.07
N ASP A 109 17.25 11.50 -9.17
CA ASP A 109 17.44 12.24 -7.93
C ASP A 109 16.57 11.66 -6.80
N GLN A 110 16.71 12.24 -5.61
CA GLN A 110 15.97 11.82 -4.42
C GLN A 110 14.45 12.04 -4.53
N HIS A 111 14.00 13.04 -5.28
CA HIS A 111 12.58 13.38 -5.42
C HIS A 111 11.88 12.36 -6.32
N GLN A 112 12.53 11.95 -7.41
CA GLN A 112 12.06 10.87 -8.29
C GLN A 112 12.13 9.50 -7.59
N LEU A 113 13.19 9.25 -6.80
CA LEU A 113 13.27 8.03 -6.00
C LEU A 113 12.15 7.95 -4.95
N ALA A 114 11.82 9.06 -4.30
CA ALA A 114 10.69 9.15 -3.39
C ALA A 114 9.36 8.88 -4.13
N ALA A 115 9.17 9.44 -5.33
CA ALA A 115 7.97 9.19 -6.14
C ALA A 115 7.84 7.70 -6.56
N LEU A 116 8.93 7.08 -7.02
CA LEU A 116 8.97 5.66 -7.34
C LEU A 116 8.65 4.79 -6.13
N THR A 117 9.21 5.15 -4.95
CA THR A 117 8.99 4.44 -3.69
C THR A 117 7.51 4.45 -3.31
N LEU A 118 6.85 5.61 -3.41
CA LEU A 118 5.41 5.72 -3.16
C LEU A 118 4.59 4.92 -4.19
N GLY A 119 4.92 5.01 -5.48
CA GLY A 119 4.23 4.26 -6.54
C GLY A 119 4.31 2.74 -6.33
N LEU A 120 5.49 2.23 -5.96
CA LEU A 120 5.69 0.82 -5.63
C LEU A 120 4.90 0.39 -4.38
N LEU A 121 4.86 1.27 -3.36
CA LEU A 121 4.11 1.01 -2.14
C LEU A 121 2.59 0.98 -2.37
N ALA A 122 2.11 1.60 -3.44
CA ALA A 122 0.69 1.65 -3.79
C ALA A 122 0.21 0.43 -4.59
N LEU A 123 1.11 -0.40 -5.14
CA LEU A 123 0.76 -1.58 -5.93
C LEU A 123 -0.21 -2.56 -5.25
N PRO A 124 -0.10 -2.85 -3.94
CA PRO A 124 -1.07 -3.71 -3.24
C PRO A 124 -2.51 -3.18 -3.30
N TYR A 125 -2.67 -1.87 -3.51
CA TYR A 125 -3.97 -1.19 -3.55
C TYR A 125 -4.45 -0.89 -4.97
N ALA A 126 -3.82 -1.46 -6.02
CA ALA A 126 -4.14 -1.16 -7.42
C ALA A 126 -5.59 -1.50 -7.83
N ALA A 127 -6.27 -2.37 -7.08
CA ALA A 127 -7.68 -2.71 -7.29
C ALA A 127 -8.66 -1.77 -6.55
N HIS A 128 -8.15 -0.82 -5.76
CA HIS A 128 -8.98 0.13 -5.02
C HIS A 128 -9.60 1.17 -5.96
N HIS A 129 -10.87 1.56 -5.77
CA HIS A 129 -11.56 2.50 -6.65
C HIS A 129 -10.92 3.91 -6.68
N ASP A 130 -10.40 4.38 -5.54
CA ASP A 130 -9.60 5.62 -5.48
C ASP A 130 -8.19 5.50 -6.09
N TYR A 131 -7.72 4.29 -6.42
CA TYR A 131 -6.40 4.11 -7.01
C TYR A 131 -6.38 4.68 -8.43
N ARG A 132 -5.36 5.47 -8.74
CA ARG A 132 -5.20 6.06 -10.07
C ARG A 132 -4.13 5.33 -10.88
N PRO A 133 -4.42 4.97 -12.14
CA PRO A 133 -3.43 4.34 -13.03
C PRO A 133 -2.14 5.15 -13.20
N GLU A 134 -2.22 6.48 -13.13
CA GLU A 134 -1.07 7.40 -13.21
C GLU A 134 -0.06 7.22 -12.07
N TRP A 135 -0.45 6.64 -10.94
CA TRP A 135 0.47 6.34 -9.84
C TRP A 135 1.29 5.07 -10.07
N ARG A 136 0.94 4.26 -11.07
CA ARG A 136 1.62 3.00 -11.35
C ARG A 136 3.04 3.27 -11.89
N PRO A 137 4.10 2.72 -11.24
CA PRO A 137 5.47 2.80 -11.72
C PRO A 137 5.65 2.29 -13.14
#